data_AF-A0AAN7UVX8-F1
#
_entry.id   AF-A0AAN7UVX8-F1
#
_cell.length_a   1.000
_cell.length_b   1.000
_cell.length_c   1.000
_cell.angle_alpha   90.00
_cell.angle_beta   90.00
_cell.angle_gamma   90.00
#
_symmetry.space_group_name_H-M   'P 1'
#
loop_
_entity.id
_entity.type
_entity.pdbx_description
1 polymer ?
#
loop_
_entity_poly.entity_id
_entity_poly.type
_entity_poly.pdbx_seq_one_letter_code
_entity_poly.pdbx_strand_id
1 'polypeptide(L)'
;MARLGVVDEKQVGTGNCYSIPSFTMSHTTEATRARPRSQESSGWFTIPAPLAQLFKKFPLLTYPPNELPCRSPGLRDTPTLYVFISDEDALKDLPSFNPSCLKWQTFLKLAGVDFRVRPSNNHASPTGALPFLLPPYTPSDSKSQRPVPSNKLEQYALNNGKAELPKSLGTKLDAYESLLDHGIRNAWLYTLYLSPANLGLLTQLYIAPTTSSPPVRATILYQLRHAAESEILKSTSRDAIIPTYLYHEAREAFRALNTVLADEEWFFGSRTPGLFDATVFSYTHLILHDELPWGNRRMNDILSEFPRLVNHRNRIFQRCWLAST
;
A
#
# COMPACT_ATOMS: atom_id res chain seq x y z
N MET A 1 -20.43 -62.46 0.90
CA MET A 1 -20.40 -61.42 -0.16
C MET A 1 -20.29 -60.06 0.50
N ALA A 2 -19.32 -59.19 0.27
CA ALA A 2 -17.88 -59.32 0.11
C ALA A 2 -17.30 -58.14 0.92
N ARG A 3 -16.30 -58.42 1.76
CA ARG A 3 -15.36 -57.45 2.33
C ARG A 3 -14.34 -57.10 1.25
N LEU A 4 -13.84 -55.87 1.25
CA LEU A 4 -12.52 -55.36 0.79
C LEU A 4 -12.72 -53.84 0.57
N GLY A 5 -11.85 -52.91 0.95
CA GLY A 5 -10.53 -52.94 1.55
C GLY A 5 -10.09 -51.48 1.71
N VAL A 6 -9.29 -51.22 2.74
CA VAL A 6 -8.58 -49.96 2.96
C VAL A 6 -7.54 -49.77 1.86
N VAL A 7 -7.47 -48.57 1.27
CA VAL A 7 -6.26 -48.07 0.59
C VAL A 7 -6.06 -46.61 0.97
N ASP A 8 -4.91 -46.40 1.60
CA ASP A 8 -4.23 -45.14 1.90
C ASP A 8 -3.90 -44.40 0.59
N GLU A 9 -4.27 -43.13 0.43
CA GLU A 9 -3.71 -42.31 -0.65
C GLU A 9 -3.25 -40.94 -0.14
N LYS A 10 -1.95 -40.76 -0.38
CA LYS A 10 -1.05 -39.70 0.06
C LYS A 10 -1.51 -38.29 -0.32
N GLN A 11 -1.16 -37.38 0.58
CA GLN A 11 -0.83 -35.96 0.37
C GLN A 11 -0.81 -35.48 -1.08
N VAL A 12 -1.77 -34.64 -1.44
CA VAL A 12 -1.64 -33.67 -2.52
C VAL A 12 -1.62 -32.28 -1.88
N GLY A 13 -0.43 -31.69 -1.83
CA GLY A 13 -0.22 -30.33 -1.37
C GLY A 13 -0.83 -29.33 -2.35
N THR A 14 -1.88 -28.65 -1.92
CA THR A 14 -2.43 -27.47 -2.60
C THR A 14 -1.73 -26.24 -2.03
N GLY A 15 -0.74 -25.73 -2.77
CA GLY A 15 -0.09 -24.45 -2.49
C GLY A 15 -1.07 -23.30 -2.75
N ASN A 16 -1.64 -22.75 -1.68
CA ASN A 16 -2.42 -21.52 -1.72
C ASN A 16 -1.49 -20.32 -1.42
N CYS A 17 -1.18 -19.54 -2.45
CA CYS A 17 -0.49 -18.25 -2.32
C CYS A 17 -1.51 -17.11 -2.44
N TYR A 18 -2.00 -16.55 -1.32
CA TYR A 18 -2.62 -15.21 -1.29
C TYR A 18 -2.40 -14.55 0.08
N SER A 19 -1.49 -13.58 0.15
CA SER A 19 -1.12 -12.79 1.34
C SER A 19 -1.97 -11.51 1.47
N ILE A 20 -2.18 -10.97 2.68
CA ILE A 20 -1.39 -9.91 3.36
C ILE A 20 -1.90 -9.82 4.82
N PRO A 21 -1.10 -9.47 5.87
CA PRO A 21 0.02 -8.50 5.88
C PRO A 21 1.30 -8.82 6.71
N SER A 22 2.29 -7.96 6.47
CA SER A 22 3.47 -7.52 7.24
C SER A 22 4.03 -8.45 8.34
N PHE A 23 5.15 -9.10 8.04
CA PHE A 23 6.07 -9.65 9.02
C PHE A 23 7.51 -9.45 8.52
N THR A 24 8.32 -8.79 9.32
CA THR A 24 9.77 -8.69 9.15
C THR A 24 10.36 -10.02 9.62
N MET A 25 10.65 -10.91 8.67
CA MET A 25 11.40 -12.13 8.95
C MET A 25 12.69 -12.10 8.14
N SER A 26 13.80 -12.11 8.86
CA SER A 26 15.15 -12.25 8.32
C SER A 26 15.31 -13.64 7.73
N HIS A 27 14.82 -13.82 6.51
CA HIS A 27 15.21 -14.92 5.64
C HIS A 27 16.10 -14.36 4.53
N THR A 28 17.35 -14.80 4.56
CA THR A 28 18.33 -14.63 3.50
C THR A 28 17.84 -15.41 2.29
N THR A 29 16.94 -14.82 1.51
CA THR A 29 16.52 -15.36 0.22
C THR A 29 17.18 -14.50 -0.84
N GLU A 30 18.33 -14.97 -1.32
CA GLU A 30 18.96 -14.46 -2.55
C GLU A 30 17.96 -14.64 -3.70
N ALA A 31 17.23 -13.56 -4.01
CA ALA A 31 16.54 -13.45 -5.28
C ALA A 31 17.63 -13.30 -6.35
N THR A 32 17.96 -14.42 -6.99
CA THR A 32 18.86 -14.49 -8.13
C THR A 32 18.35 -13.53 -9.19
N ARG A 33 18.98 -12.35 -9.22
CA ARG A 33 18.86 -11.38 -10.29
C ARG A 33 19.21 -12.13 -11.56
N ALA A 34 18.21 -12.46 -12.38
CA ALA A 34 18.47 -12.80 -13.76
C ALA A 34 19.10 -11.55 -14.39
N ARG A 35 20.42 -11.46 -14.31
CA ARG A 35 21.24 -10.67 -15.22
C ARG A 35 20.69 -10.99 -16.63
N PRO A 36 20.70 -10.06 -17.60
CA PRO A 36 20.80 -10.55 -18.97
C PRO A 36 21.93 -11.57 -18.91
N ARG A 37 21.65 -12.83 -19.23
CA ARG A 37 22.71 -13.84 -19.26
C ARG A 37 23.81 -13.16 -20.06
N SER A 38 24.91 -12.78 -19.41
CA SER A 38 26.19 -12.88 -20.05
C SER A 38 26.17 -14.33 -20.48
N GLN A 39 25.82 -14.57 -21.75
CA GLN A 39 26.05 -15.84 -22.38
C GLN A 39 27.57 -15.96 -22.47
N GLU A 40 28.22 -16.13 -21.32
CA GLU A 40 29.28 -17.09 -21.23
C GLU A 40 28.58 -18.45 -21.25
N SER A 41 28.03 -18.78 -22.42
CA SER A 41 27.94 -20.17 -22.81
C SER A 41 29.37 -20.61 -23.08
N SER A 42 30.07 -20.97 -22.01
CA SER A 42 31.19 -21.90 -22.04
C SER A 42 30.61 -23.26 -22.43
N GLY A 43 30.30 -23.41 -23.71
CA GLY A 43 29.95 -24.65 -24.35
C GLY A 43 30.78 -24.76 -25.61
N TRP A 44 31.20 -25.97 -25.97
CA TRP A 44 32.06 -26.31 -27.10
C TRP A 44 31.52 -25.93 -28.51
N PHE A 45 30.60 -24.96 -28.58
CA PHE A 45 30.00 -24.35 -29.76
C PHE A 45 29.98 -22.81 -29.69
N THR A 46 31.01 -22.18 -29.10
CA THR A 46 31.18 -20.74 -29.27
C THR A 46 31.57 -20.48 -30.72
N ILE A 47 30.61 -19.98 -31.50
CA ILE A 47 30.79 -19.68 -32.92
C ILE A 47 32.02 -18.76 -33.07
N PRO A 48 33.05 -19.15 -33.84
CA PRO A 48 34.22 -18.31 -34.05
C PRO A 48 33.82 -16.93 -34.54
N ALA A 49 34.52 -15.88 -34.08
CA ALA A 49 34.21 -14.49 -34.41
C ALA A 49 33.90 -14.21 -35.89
N PRO A 50 34.57 -14.85 -36.89
CA PRO A 50 34.24 -14.67 -38.31
C PRO A 50 32.84 -15.19 -38.69
N LEU A 51 32.43 -16.34 -38.13
CA LEU A 51 31.09 -16.89 -38.36
C LEU A 51 30.02 -16.08 -37.62
N ALA A 52 30.34 -15.57 -36.43
CA ALA A 52 29.45 -14.66 -35.70
C ALA A 52 29.20 -13.34 -36.48
N GLN A 53 30.17 -12.86 -37.26
CA GLN A 53 29.98 -11.70 -38.15
C GLN A 53 28.96 -11.96 -39.27
N LEU A 54 28.88 -13.20 -39.79
CA LEU A 54 27.89 -13.56 -40.80
C LEU A 54 26.47 -13.49 -40.22
N PHE A 55 26.27 -13.98 -39.01
CA PHE A 55 24.97 -13.96 -38.33
C PHE A 55 24.55 -12.56 -37.87
N LYS A 56 25.48 -11.62 -37.64
CA LYS A 56 25.17 -10.20 -37.38
C LYS A 56 24.52 -9.48 -38.56
N LYS A 57 24.62 -10.02 -39.78
CA LYS A 57 23.93 -9.48 -40.97
C LYS A 57 22.44 -9.84 -41.01
N PHE A 58 21.99 -10.71 -40.11
CA PHE A 58 20.58 -11.08 -39.97
C PHE A 58 20.02 -10.45 -38.68
N PRO A 59 18.77 -9.94 -38.70
CA PRO A 59 17.80 -9.97 -39.81
C PRO A 59 18.15 -9.00 -40.95
N LEU A 60 17.81 -9.37 -42.19
CA LEU A 60 18.06 -8.56 -43.40
C LEU A 60 17.20 -7.28 -43.44
N LEU A 61 16.03 -7.32 -42.81
CA LEU A 61 15.11 -6.19 -42.68
C LEU A 61 14.51 -6.22 -41.28
N THR A 62 14.68 -5.11 -40.55
CA THR A 62 14.02 -4.89 -39.27
C THR A 62 12.87 -3.92 -39.50
N TYR A 63 11.64 -4.41 -39.33
CA TYR A 63 10.44 -3.57 -39.39
C TYR A 63 10.40 -2.58 -38.21
N PRO A 64 9.68 -1.44 -38.36
CA PRO A 64 9.43 -0.56 -37.22
C PRO A 64 8.69 -1.31 -36.09
N PRO A 65 8.87 -0.91 -34.82
CA PRO A 65 8.11 -1.47 -33.71
C PRO A 65 6.60 -1.34 -33.95
N ASN A 66 5.84 -2.36 -33.54
CA ASN A 66 4.38 -2.29 -33.55
C ASN A 66 3.90 -1.17 -32.63
N GLU A 67 2.82 -0.51 -33.05
CA GLU A 67 2.12 0.44 -32.19
C GLU A 67 1.58 -0.27 -30.94
N LEU A 68 1.56 0.47 -29.83
CA LEU A 68 1.03 -0.04 -28.58
C LEU A 68 -0.50 -0.21 -28.67
N PRO A 69 -1.09 -1.27 -28.08
CA PRO A 69 -2.54 -1.42 -28.00
C PRO A 69 -3.24 -0.20 -27.40
N CYS A 70 -4.51 0.04 -27.77
CA CYS A 70 -5.27 1.23 -27.35
C CYS A 70 -5.39 1.43 -25.83
N ARG A 71 -5.30 0.36 -25.04
CA ARG A 71 -5.34 0.39 -23.57
C ARG A 71 -3.95 0.42 -22.91
N SER A 72 -2.90 0.62 -23.69
CA SER A 72 -1.55 0.73 -23.14
C SER A 72 -1.44 2.02 -22.34
N PRO A 73 -0.75 2.00 -21.18
CA PRO A 73 -0.49 3.22 -20.44
C PRO A 73 0.22 4.23 -21.34
N GLY A 74 -0.27 5.47 -21.36
CA GLY A 74 0.39 6.56 -22.08
C GLY A 74 1.78 6.87 -21.54
N LEU A 75 2.52 7.67 -22.30
CA LEU A 75 3.80 8.24 -21.86
C LEU A 75 3.58 9.08 -20.57
N ARG A 76 4.35 8.76 -19.53
CA ARG A 76 4.28 9.46 -18.24
C ARG A 76 5.32 10.58 -18.22
N ASP A 77 4.84 11.82 -18.23
CA ASP A 77 5.64 13.04 -18.03
C ASP A 77 5.99 13.28 -16.55
N THR A 78 5.15 12.77 -15.64
CA THR A 78 5.21 13.00 -14.20
C THR A 78 5.23 11.67 -13.44
N PRO A 79 5.86 11.63 -12.25
CA PRO A 79 5.74 10.49 -11.35
C PRO A 79 4.27 10.18 -11.08
N THR A 80 3.89 8.91 -11.10
CA THR A 80 2.50 8.48 -10.86
C THR A 80 2.44 7.51 -9.68
N LEU A 81 1.73 7.91 -8.62
CA LEU A 81 1.45 7.08 -7.45
C LEU A 81 0.16 6.29 -7.67
N TYR A 82 0.25 4.97 -7.55
CA TYR A 82 -0.88 4.06 -7.69
C TYR A 82 -1.42 3.67 -6.32
N VAL A 83 -2.70 3.94 -6.08
CA VAL A 83 -3.35 3.85 -4.77
C VAL A 83 -4.78 3.29 -4.87
N PHE A 84 -5.38 3.00 -3.72
CA PHE A 84 -6.83 2.77 -3.61
C PHE A 84 -7.58 4.11 -3.61
N ILE A 85 -8.17 4.47 -4.75
CA ILE A 85 -8.93 5.70 -4.97
C ILE A 85 -9.92 5.46 -6.12
N SER A 86 -10.96 6.29 -6.26
CA SER A 86 -11.81 6.27 -7.46
C SER A 86 -11.13 7.05 -8.61
N ASP A 87 -11.58 6.83 -9.85
CA ASP A 87 -11.10 7.63 -10.98
C ASP A 87 -11.48 9.10 -10.82
N GLU A 88 -12.69 9.39 -10.32
CA GLU A 88 -13.19 10.74 -10.11
C GLU A 88 -12.39 11.51 -9.04
N ASP A 89 -12.05 10.84 -7.94
CA ASP A 89 -11.29 11.43 -6.84
C ASP A 89 -9.82 11.61 -7.21
N ALA A 90 -9.25 10.69 -8.01
CA ALA A 90 -7.89 10.82 -8.53
C ALA A 90 -7.74 12.05 -9.46
N LEU A 91 -8.77 12.35 -10.27
CA LEU A 91 -8.77 13.53 -11.14
C LEU A 91 -8.81 14.85 -10.35
N LYS A 92 -9.42 14.84 -9.16
CA LYS A 92 -9.50 15.99 -8.25
C LYS A 92 -8.35 16.02 -7.23
N ASP A 93 -7.39 15.11 -7.34
CA ASP A 93 -6.28 14.94 -6.40
C ASP A 93 -6.74 14.78 -4.93
N LEU A 94 -7.86 14.09 -4.71
CA LEU A 94 -8.42 13.87 -3.38
C LEU A 94 -7.66 12.77 -2.60
N PRO A 95 -7.83 12.71 -1.26
CA PRO A 95 -7.25 11.66 -0.42
C PRO A 95 -7.67 10.24 -0.81
N SER A 96 -6.73 9.30 -0.81
CA SER A 96 -7.01 7.86 -0.91
C SER A 96 -7.82 7.36 0.29
N PHE A 97 -8.77 6.45 0.07
CA PHE A 97 -9.59 5.83 1.13
C PHE A 97 -8.91 4.65 1.86
N ASN A 98 -7.62 4.42 1.62
CA ASN A 98 -6.84 3.37 2.27
C ASN A 98 -5.72 4.00 3.13
N PRO A 99 -5.58 3.65 4.43
CA PRO A 99 -4.60 4.28 5.30
C PRO A 99 -3.15 4.19 4.78
N SER A 100 -2.72 3.02 4.32
CA SER A 100 -1.35 2.84 3.82
C SER A 100 -1.08 3.67 2.57
N CYS A 101 -2.07 3.78 1.69
CA CYS A 101 -1.98 4.63 0.51
C CYS A 101 -1.96 6.12 0.88
N LEU A 102 -2.87 6.54 1.75
CA LEU A 102 -2.99 7.93 2.19
C LEU A 102 -1.75 8.39 2.97
N LYS A 103 -1.13 7.52 3.77
CA LYS A 103 0.16 7.78 4.44
C LYS A 103 1.19 8.26 3.43
N TRP A 104 1.41 7.48 2.37
CA TRP A 104 2.45 7.79 1.38
C TRP A 104 2.05 8.94 0.46
N GLN A 105 0.77 9.06 0.07
CA GLN A 105 0.26 10.21 -0.68
C GLN A 105 0.50 11.51 0.09
N THR A 106 0.17 11.53 1.38
CA THR A 106 0.39 12.67 2.28
C THR A 106 1.88 12.98 2.42
N PHE A 107 2.71 11.96 2.67
CA PHE A 107 4.14 12.16 2.85
C PHE A 107 4.82 12.73 1.60
N LEU A 108 4.46 12.25 0.41
CA LEU A 108 4.98 12.80 -0.85
C LEU A 108 4.55 14.27 -1.06
N LYS A 109 3.30 14.61 -0.71
CA LYS A 109 2.82 16.01 -0.72
C LYS A 109 3.59 16.89 0.27
N LEU A 110 3.81 16.41 1.50
CA LEU A 110 4.59 17.13 2.52
C LEU A 110 6.05 17.34 2.10
N ALA A 111 6.63 16.37 1.40
CA ALA A 111 7.96 16.46 0.82
C ALA A 111 8.03 17.44 -0.38
N GLY A 112 6.89 17.93 -0.89
CA GLY A 112 6.83 18.80 -2.06
C GLY A 112 7.18 18.09 -3.37
N VAL A 113 6.94 16.77 -3.44
CA VAL A 113 7.07 15.99 -4.68
C VAL A 113 5.89 16.32 -5.59
N ASP A 114 6.15 16.60 -6.86
CA ASP A 114 5.13 16.73 -7.89
C ASP A 114 4.81 15.35 -8.48
N PHE A 115 3.58 14.88 -8.33
CA PHE A 115 3.14 13.57 -8.79
C PHE A 115 1.64 13.53 -9.08
N ARG A 116 1.23 12.57 -9.92
CA ARG A 116 -0.18 12.25 -10.18
C ARG A 116 -0.62 11.04 -9.37
N VAL A 117 -1.90 10.98 -9.04
CA VAL A 117 -2.51 9.80 -8.41
C VAL A 117 -3.30 9.01 -9.45
N ARG A 118 -3.25 7.68 -9.37
CA ARG A 118 -4.08 6.79 -10.19
C ARG A 118 -4.67 5.64 -9.36
N PRO A 119 -5.90 5.19 -9.68
CA PRO A 119 -6.46 4.00 -9.08
C PRO A 119 -5.67 2.76 -9.50
N SER A 120 -5.62 1.77 -8.61
CA SER A 120 -4.99 0.49 -8.87
C SER A 120 -5.54 -0.61 -7.97
N ASN A 121 -4.95 -1.80 -8.06
CA ASN A 121 -5.22 -2.91 -7.17
C ASN A 121 -3.92 -3.58 -6.72
N ASN A 122 -4.01 -4.39 -5.67
CA ASN A 122 -2.86 -5.09 -5.08
C ASN A 122 -2.10 -5.99 -6.06
N HIS A 123 -2.79 -6.59 -7.04
CA HIS A 123 -2.17 -7.50 -8.02
C HIS A 123 -1.26 -6.79 -9.03
N ALA A 124 -1.45 -5.48 -9.23
CA ALA A 124 -0.57 -4.67 -10.07
C ALA A 124 0.73 -4.25 -9.36
N SER A 125 0.81 -4.41 -8.04
CA SER A 125 1.95 -3.96 -7.24
C SER A 125 3.11 -4.96 -7.28
N PRO A 126 4.38 -4.50 -7.33
CA PRO A 126 5.55 -5.37 -7.28
C PRO A 126 5.67 -6.20 -5.99
N THR A 127 5.09 -5.70 -4.89
CA THR A 127 5.12 -6.33 -3.58
C THR A 127 3.81 -7.06 -3.24
N GLY A 128 2.83 -7.02 -4.14
CA GLY A 128 1.47 -7.50 -3.88
C GLY A 128 0.63 -6.56 -3.02
N ALA A 129 1.13 -5.38 -2.64
CA ALA A 129 0.42 -4.40 -1.80
C ALA A 129 0.54 -2.99 -2.38
N LEU A 130 -0.55 -2.22 -2.38
CA LEU A 130 -0.50 -0.78 -2.64
C LEU A 130 0.00 0.00 -1.40
N PRO A 131 0.62 1.19 -1.58
CA PRO A 131 0.87 1.87 -2.85
C PRO A 131 2.24 1.54 -3.49
N PHE A 132 2.38 1.85 -4.77
CA PHE A 132 3.66 1.92 -5.47
C PHE A 132 3.70 3.13 -6.41
N LEU A 133 4.89 3.60 -6.76
CA LEU A 133 5.08 4.74 -7.66
C LEU A 133 5.80 4.31 -8.94
N LEU A 134 5.34 4.81 -10.08
CA LEU A 134 6.08 4.73 -11.33
C LEU A 134 6.76 6.08 -11.59
N PRO A 135 8.09 6.12 -11.74
CA PRO A 135 8.80 7.32 -12.17
C PRO A 135 8.34 7.77 -13.58
N PRO A 136 8.64 9.03 -13.96
CA PRO A 136 8.38 9.51 -15.30
C PRO A 136 9.14 8.66 -16.33
N TYR A 137 8.54 8.51 -17.50
CA TYR A 137 9.14 7.77 -18.59
C TYR A 137 10.28 8.59 -19.20
N THR A 138 11.49 8.04 -19.23
CA THR A 138 12.62 8.61 -19.96
C THR A 138 13.11 7.57 -20.99
N PRO A 139 13.09 7.89 -22.30
CA PRO A 139 13.38 6.92 -23.35
C PRO A 139 14.76 6.23 -23.23
N SER A 140 15.72 6.91 -22.61
CA SER A 140 17.13 6.49 -22.52
C SER A 140 17.45 5.72 -21.22
N ASP A 141 16.56 5.71 -20.22
CA ASP A 141 16.84 5.08 -18.92
C ASP A 141 15.84 3.97 -18.60
N SER A 142 16.27 2.73 -18.83
CA SER A 142 15.53 1.53 -18.42
C SER A 142 15.22 1.46 -16.91
N LYS A 143 15.93 2.23 -16.06
CA LYS A 143 15.61 2.33 -14.61
C LYS A 143 14.39 3.20 -14.34
N SER A 144 14.07 4.16 -15.22
CA SER A 144 12.88 5.03 -15.10
C SER A 144 11.57 4.25 -15.24
N GLN A 145 11.64 3.01 -15.75
CA GLN A 145 10.51 2.10 -15.87
C GLN A 145 10.30 1.22 -14.63
N ARG A 146 11.26 1.21 -13.68
CA ARG A 146 11.15 0.34 -12.51
C ARG A 146 10.21 0.93 -11.47
N PRO A 147 9.23 0.16 -10.99
CA PRO A 147 8.35 0.62 -9.94
C PRO A 147 9.11 0.82 -8.63
N VAL A 148 8.74 1.88 -7.92
CA VAL A 148 9.19 2.20 -6.56
C VAL A 148 8.15 1.63 -5.58
N PRO A 149 8.46 0.51 -4.90
CA PRO A 149 7.56 -0.06 -3.89
C PRO A 149 7.45 0.84 -2.66
N SER A 150 6.42 0.61 -1.84
CA SER A 150 6.12 1.38 -0.62
C SER A 150 7.32 1.56 0.32
N ASN A 151 8.12 0.51 0.55
CA ASN A 151 9.31 0.56 1.40
C ASN A 151 10.48 1.41 0.86
N LYS A 152 10.36 1.93 -0.37
CA LYS A 152 11.34 2.85 -0.99
C LYS A 152 10.76 4.24 -1.24
N LEU A 153 9.48 4.48 -0.91
CA LEU A 153 8.84 5.77 -1.13
C LEU A 153 9.42 6.86 -0.24
N GLU A 154 9.91 6.53 0.96
CA GLU A 154 10.59 7.51 1.81
C GLU A 154 11.87 8.03 1.16
N GLN A 155 12.73 7.12 0.71
CA GLN A 155 13.95 7.47 -0.01
C GLN A 155 13.66 8.22 -1.32
N TYR A 156 12.59 7.83 -2.03
CA TYR A 156 12.15 8.55 -3.22
C TYR A 156 11.75 9.99 -2.89
N ALA A 157 10.98 10.21 -1.82
CA ALA A 157 10.56 11.53 -1.38
C ALA A 157 11.76 12.40 -0.98
N LEU A 158 12.74 11.85 -0.26
CA LEU A 158 13.96 12.58 0.10
C LEU A 158 14.80 12.99 -1.11
N ASN A 159 14.84 12.15 -2.15
CA ASN A 159 15.64 12.43 -3.35
C ASN A 159 14.96 13.37 -4.35
N ASN A 160 13.62 13.44 -4.34
CA ASN A 160 12.84 14.18 -5.35
C ASN A 160 11.97 15.31 -4.75
N GLY A 161 11.93 15.41 -3.43
CA GLY A 161 11.20 16.44 -2.70
C GLY A 161 11.90 17.79 -2.73
N LYS A 162 11.11 18.86 -2.61
CA LYS A 162 11.57 20.25 -2.56
C LYS A 162 11.57 20.81 -1.13
N ALA A 163 10.82 20.19 -0.23
CA ALA A 163 10.66 20.66 1.14
C ALA A 163 11.68 20.00 2.09
N GLU A 164 12.11 20.76 3.10
CA GLU A 164 12.91 20.22 4.18
C GLU A 164 12.04 19.36 5.10
N LEU A 165 12.36 18.07 5.15
CA LEU A 165 11.70 17.10 6.02
C LEU A 165 12.46 16.94 7.35
N PRO A 166 11.76 16.59 8.44
CA PRO A 166 12.41 16.31 9.72
C PRO A 166 13.38 15.13 9.59
N LYS A 167 14.53 15.23 10.24
CA LYS A 167 15.46 14.08 10.35
C LYS A 167 14.80 12.98 11.20
N SER A 168 14.97 11.72 10.79
CA SER A 168 14.44 10.56 11.53
C SER A 168 14.87 10.61 13.00
N LEU A 169 13.91 10.44 13.90
CA LEU A 169 14.05 10.58 15.36
C LEU A 169 14.42 9.25 16.08
N GLY A 170 14.78 8.20 15.33
CA GLY A 170 15.28 6.93 15.87
C GLY A 170 14.25 6.14 16.71
N THR A 171 14.74 5.40 17.71
CA THR A 171 14.02 4.33 18.45
C THR A 171 12.71 4.74 19.14
N LYS A 172 12.50 6.02 19.45
CA LYS A 172 11.20 6.49 20.00
C LYS A 172 10.07 6.38 18.98
N LEU A 173 10.38 6.49 17.68
CA LEU A 173 9.41 6.33 16.61
C LEU A 173 8.88 4.91 16.57
N ASP A 174 9.75 3.90 16.67
CA ASP A 174 9.39 2.48 16.57
C ASP A 174 8.30 2.07 17.56
N ALA A 175 8.34 2.60 18.79
CA ALA A 175 7.34 2.33 19.83
C ALA A 175 5.96 2.94 19.47
N TYR A 176 5.93 4.14 18.89
CA TYR A 176 4.67 4.78 18.47
C TYR A 176 4.15 4.26 17.14
N GLU A 177 5.03 3.80 16.25
CA GLU A 177 4.64 3.07 15.05
C GLU A 177 3.98 1.74 15.42
N SER A 178 4.52 1.02 16.41
CA SER A 178 3.89 -0.20 16.96
C SER A 178 2.49 0.10 17.53
N LEU A 179 2.31 1.25 18.18
CA LEU A 179 1.02 1.68 18.71
C LEU A 179 -0.02 1.94 17.60
N LEU A 180 0.40 2.55 16.48
CA LEU A 180 -0.42 2.75 15.29
C LEU A 180 -0.79 1.41 14.64
N ASP A 181 0.21 0.54 14.46
CA ASP A 181 0.07 -0.75 13.77
C ASP A 181 -0.73 -1.79 14.56
N HIS A 182 -0.74 -1.72 15.90
CA HIS A 182 -1.46 -2.69 16.73
C HIS A 182 -2.72 -2.12 17.39
N GLY A 183 -2.69 -0.88 17.90
CA GLY A 183 -3.85 -0.28 18.57
C GLY A 183 -4.88 0.21 17.56
N ILE A 184 -4.47 1.16 16.71
CA ILE A 184 -5.39 1.87 15.80
C ILE A 184 -5.75 0.99 14.59
N ARG A 185 -4.75 0.37 13.96
CA ARG A 185 -4.95 -0.40 12.74
C ARG A 185 -5.85 -1.62 12.94
N ASN A 186 -5.73 -2.34 14.05
CA ASN A 186 -6.60 -3.49 14.33
C ASN A 186 -8.07 -3.07 14.53
N ALA A 187 -8.31 -1.98 15.27
CA ALA A 187 -9.64 -1.43 15.42
C ALA A 187 -10.22 -0.89 14.11
N TRP A 188 -9.38 -0.29 13.25
CA TRP A 188 -9.75 0.09 11.88
C TRP A 188 -10.16 -1.13 11.04
N LEU A 189 -9.33 -2.19 11.04
CA LEU A 189 -9.62 -3.43 10.30
C LEU A 189 -10.95 -4.04 10.72
N TYR A 190 -11.17 -4.17 12.03
CA TYR A 190 -12.45 -4.66 12.55
C TYR A 190 -13.62 -3.77 12.11
N THR A 191 -13.47 -2.44 12.30
CA THR A 191 -14.54 -1.49 12.03
C THR A 191 -14.94 -1.49 10.57
N LEU A 192 -14.00 -1.47 9.63
CA LEU A 192 -14.30 -1.43 8.19
C LEU A 192 -14.69 -2.79 7.62
N TYR A 193 -13.94 -3.85 7.93
CA TYR A 193 -14.07 -5.13 7.22
C TYR A 193 -15.05 -6.10 7.90
N LEU A 194 -15.07 -6.13 9.23
CA LEU A 194 -15.77 -7.15 10.00
C LEU A 194 -17.09 -6.67 10.59
N SER A 195 -17.23 -5.37 10.89
CA SER A 195 -18.48 -4.81 11.40
C SER A 195 -19.61 -4.91 10.36
N PRO A 196 -20.73 -5.60 10.67
CA PRO A 196 -21.83 -5.74 9.72
C PRO A 196 -22.43 -4.40 9.28
N ALA A 197 -22.45 -3.41 10.17
CA ALA A 197 -22.97 -2.07 9.90
C ALA A 197 -22.19 -1.31 8.81
N ASN A 198 -20.93 -1.68 8.55
CA ASN A 198 -20.07 -1.06 7.55
C ASN A 198 -19.96 -1.87 6.25
N LEU A 199 -20.75 -2.93 6.07
CA LEU A 199 -20.74 -3.74 4.84
C LEU A 199 -21.04 -2.90 3.59
N GLY A 200 -21.94 -1.93 3.68
CA GLY A 200 -22.26 -1.01 2.57
C GLY A 200 -21.02 -0.22 2.13
N LEU A 201 -20.33 0.40 3.10
CA LEU A 201 -19.10 1.15 2.88
C LEU A 201 -17.99 0.27 2.29
N LEU A 202 -17.74 -0.91 2.88
CA LEU A 202 -16.75 -1.86 2.38
C LEU A 202 -17.05 -2.26 0.92
N THR A 203 -18.32 -2.52 0.61
CA THR A 203 -18.76 -2.90 -0.73
C THR A 203 -18.52 -1.77 -1.73
N GLN A 204 -18.86 -0.54 -1.35
CA GLN A 204 -18.66 0.65 -2.19
C GLN A 204 -17.18 0.88 -2.52
N LEU A 205 -16.28 0.73 -1.54
CA LEU A 205 -14.88 1.08 -1.69
C LEU A 205 -14.03 -0.03 -2.35
N TYR A 206 -14.23 -1.30 -1.97
CA TYR A 206 -13.30 -2.38 -2.33
C TYR A 206 -13.88 -3.46 -3.25
N ILE A 207 -15.21 -3.53 -3.40
CA ILE A 207 -15.88 -4.64 -4.09
C ILE A 207 -16.57 -4.19 -5.38
N ALA A 208 -17.44 -3.19 -5.28
CA ALA A 208 -18.24 -2.70 -6.40
C ALA A 208 -17.41 -2.17 -7.58
N PRO A 209 -16.29 -1.45 -7.37
CA PRO A 209 -15.43 -0.98 -8.47
C PRO A 209 -14.73 -2.13 -9.21
N THR A 210 -14.53 -3.27 -8.56
CA THR A 210 -13.74 -4.39 -9.11
C THR A 210 -14.57 -5.26 -10.06
N THR A 211 -15.86 -5.45 -9.78
CA THR A 211 -16.71 -6.35 -10.55
C THR A 211 -18.19 -6.08 -10.34
N SER A 212 -19.01 -6.38 -11.36
CA SER A 212 -20.47 -6.38 -11.26
C SER A 212 -21.06 -7.76 -10.99
N SER A 213 -20.23 -8.82 -10.99
CA SER A 213 -20.69 -10.21 -10.86
C SER A 213 -20.92 -10.62 -9.40
N PRO A 214 -22.17 -10.95 -8.98
CA PRO A 214 -22.48 -11.32 -7.60
C PRO A 214 -21.62 -12.44 -6.98
N PRO A 215 -21.37 -13.59 -7.65
CA PRO A 215 -20.54 -14.64 -7.05
C PRO A 215 -19.09 -14.17 -6.82
N VAL A 216 -18.53 -13.37 -7.74
CA VAL A 216 -17.18 -12.82 -7.58
C VAL A 216 -17.15 -11.82 -6.41
N ARG A 217 -18.18 -10.98 -6.26
CA ARG A 217 -18.31 -10.07 -5.11
C ARG A 217 -18.34 -10.83 -3.78
N ALA A 218 -19.07 -11.95 -3.72
CA ALA A 218 -19.14 -12.79 -2.52
C ALA A 218 -17.77 -13.38 -2.16
N THR A 219 -17.02 -13.87 -3.16
CA THR A 219 -15.65 -14.38 -2.95
C THR A 219 -14.70 -13.28 -2.47
N ILE A 220 -14.73 -12.10 -3.09
CA ILE A 220 -13.91 -10.96 -2.66
C ILE A 220 -14.25 -10.56 -1.23
N LEU A 221 -15.54 -10.47 -0.88
CA LEU A 221 -15.97 -10.14 0.48
C LEU A 221 -15.42 -11.15 1.50
N TYR A 222 -15.54 -12.45 1.20
CA TYR A 222 -14.98 -13.50 2.05
C TYR A 222 -13.48 -13.34 2.24
N GLN A 223 -12.73 -13.14 1.14
CA GLN A 223 -11.28 -12.97 1.19
C GLN A 223 -10.86 -11.74 2.01
N LEU A 224 -11.52 -10.59 1.81
CA LEU A 224 -11.23 -9.37 2.56
C LEU A 224 -11.49 -9.54 4.06
N ARG A 225 -12.61 -10.17 4.43
CA ARG A 225 -12.95 -10.45 5.83
C ARG A 225 -11.99 -11.43 6.46
N HIS A 226 -11.72 -12.54 5.78
CA HIS A 226 -10.79 -13.56 6.27
C HIS A 226 -9.38 -12.99 6.47
N ALA A 227 -8.90 -12.15 5.54
CA ALA A 227 -7.60 -11.50 5.68
C ALA A 227 -7.56 -10.52 6.86
N ALA A 228 -8.61 -9.71 7.05
CA ALA A 228 -8.71 -8.80 8.19
C ALA A 228 -8.77 -9.55 9.53
N GLU A 229 -9.54 -10.63 9.60
CA GLU A 229 -9.64 -11.51 10.78
C GLU A 229 -8.29 -12.16 11.10
N SER A 230 -7.65 -12.78 10.11
CA SER A 230 -6.35 -13.44 10.27
C SER A 230 -5.29 -12.46 10.79
N GLU A 231 -5.30 -11.22 10.29
CA GLU A 231 -4.36 -10.19 10.75
C GLU A 231 -4.61 -9.75 12.19
N ILE A 232 -5.87 -9.56 12.57
CA ILE A 232 -6.22 -9.16 13.94
C ILE A 232 -5.84 -10.27 14.92
N LEU A 233 -6.14 -11.54 14.60
CA LEU A 233 -5.82 -12.67 15.47
C LEU A 233 -4.30 -12.84 15.61
N LYS A 234 -3.56 -12.75 14.50
CA LYS A 234 -2.09 -12.83 14.50
C LYS A 234 -1.46 -11.70 15.32
N SER A 235 -1.87 -10.46 15.12
CA SER A 235 -1.27 -9.31 15.79
C SER A 235 -1.64 -9.22 17.28
N THR A 236 -2.83 -9.65 17.67
CA THR A 236 -3.25 -9.65 19.08
C THR A 236 -2.82 -10.91 19.83
N SER A 237 -2.36 -11.95 19.13
CA SER A 237 -2.06 -13.27 19.70
C SER A 237 -3.23 -13.84 20.51
N ARG A 238 -4.46 -13.60 20.05
CA ARG A 238 -5.71 -14.07 20.68
C ARG A 238 -6.41 -15.07 19.78
N ASP A 239 -7.19 -15.96 20.39
CA ASP A 239 -7.96 -16.97 19.67
C ASP A 239 -9.31 -16.45 19.13
N ALA A 240 -9.76 -15.29 19.62
CA ALA A 240 -11.03 -14.69 19.22
C ALA A 240 -10.94 -13.16 19.14
N ILE A 241 -11.72 -12.61 18.21
CA ILE A 241 -11.87 -11.17 18.04
C ILE A 241 -12.83 -10.63 19.11
N ILE A 242 -12.34 -9.72 19.94
CA ILE A 242 -13.11 -9.06 20.99
C ILE A 242 -13.23 -7.57 20.64
N PRO A 243 -14.36 -7.10 20.07
CA PRO A 243 -14.51 -5.73 19.59
C PRO A 243 -14.25 -4.67 20.65
N THR A 244 -14.73 -4.91 21.87
CA THR A 244 -14.56 -3.99 23.01
C THR A 244 -13.09 -3.79 23.38
N TYR A 245 -12.29 -4.86 23.30
CA TYR A 245 -10.84 -4.80 23.51
C TYR A 245 -10.17 -3.98 22.41
N LEU A 246 -10.49 -4.22 21.14
CA LEU A 246 -9.91 -3.46 20.02
C LEU A 246 -10.19 -1.96 20.13
N TYR A 247 -11.43 -1.58 20.48
CA TYR A 247 -11.79 -0.18 20.70
C TYR A 247 -11.12 0.43 21.93
N HIS A 248 -10.90 -0.36 22.99
CA HIS A 248 -10.14 0.08 24.16
C HIS A 248 -8.68 0.37 23.79
N GLU A 249 -8.00 -0.55 23.10
CA GLU A 249 -6.61 -0.36 22.65
C GLU A 249 -6.48 0.84 21.71
N ALA A 250 -7.43 1.05 20.81
CA ALA A 250 -7.45 2.24 19.96
C ALA A 250 -7.61 3.54 20.78
N ARG A 251 -8.45 3.55 21.82
CA ARG A 251 -8.59 4.72 22.70
C ARG A 251 -7.29 5.00 23.46
N GLU A 252 -6.65 3.98 24.04
CA GLU A 252 -5.37 4.14 24.73
C GLU A 252 -4.27 4.62 23.76
N ALA A 253 -4.28 4.12 22.52
CA ALA A 253 -3.39 4.59 21.47
C ALA A 253 -3.60 6.07 21.14
N PHE A 254 -4.84 6.50 20.92
CA PHE A 254 -5.13 7.92 20.68
C PHE A 254 -4.78 8.80 21.89
N ARG A 255 -5.00 8.32 23.13
CA ARG A 255 -4.58 9.04 24.34
C ARG A 255 -3.07 9.24 24.37
N ALA A 256 -2.30 8.18 24.13
CA ALA A 256 -0.85 8.28 24.11
C ALA A 256 -0.35 9.21 23.00
N LEU A 257 -0.91 9.13 21.78
CA LEU A 257 -0.57 10.07 20.69
C LEU A 257 -0.93 11.52 21.06
N ASN A 258 -2.09 11.75 21.67
CA ASN A 258 -2.50 13.07 22.13
C ASN A 258 -1.56 13.64 23.20
N THR A 259 -1.04 12.80 24.09
CA THR A 259 -0.01 13.19 25.07
C THR A 259 1.31 13.53 24.40
N VAL A 260 1.74 12.77 23.39
CA VAL A 260 3.01 12.99 22.67
C VAL A 260 2.97 14.23 21.80
N LEU A 261 1.83 14.50 21.16
CA LEU A 261 1.61 15.74 20.42
C LEU A 261 1.67 16.95 21.36
N ALA A 262 1.28 16.78 22.63
CA ALA A 262 1.27 17.83 23.64
C ALA A 262 0.56 19.11 23.12
N ASP A 263 1.21 20.27 23.20
CA ASP A 263 0.71 21.53 22.64
C ASP A 263 1.48 21.92 21.35
N GLU A 264 2.23 21.00 20.77
CA GLU A 264 3.01 21.20 19.56
C GLU A 264 2.13 21.13 18.30
N GLU A 265 2.58 21.80 17.24
CA GLU A 265 1.91 21.73 15.94
C GLU A 265 2.09 20.36 15.27
N TRP A 266 3.30 19.82 15.37
CA TRP A 266 3.74 18.56 14.75
C TRP A 266 4.30 17.63 15.80
N PHE A 267 4.25 16.33 15.53
CA PHE A 267 4.77 15.35 16.47
C PHE A 267 6.26 15.58 16.77
N PHE A 268 6.65 15.33 18.02
CA PHE A 268 8.02 15.43 18.51
C PHE A 268 8.65 16.84 18.46
N GLY A 269 7.83 17.90 18.44
CA GLY A 269 8.32 19.28 18.43
C GLY A 269 9.08 19.65 17.15
N SER A 270 8.81 18.93 16.06
CA SER A 270 9.40 19.23 14.77
C SER A 270 8.87 20.55 14.22
N ARG A 271 9.71 21.29 13.47
CA ARG A 271 9.31 22.53 12.78
C ARG A 271 8.41 22.27 11.56
N THR A 272 8.54 21.10 10.95
CA THR A 272 7.76 20.68 9.78
C THR A 272 7.17 19.30 10.03
N PRO A 273 6.01 18.96 9.42
CA PRO A 273 5.43 17.62 9.57
C PRO A 273 6.27 16.57 8.83
N GLY A 274 6.42 15.39 9.45
CA GLY A 274 7.20 14.28 8.89
C GLY A 274 6.36 13.06 8.48
N LEU A 275 7.04 11.92 8.32
CA LEU A 275 6.40 10.64 7.98
C LEU A 275 5.45 10.16 9.09
N PHE A 276 5.79 10.43 10.35
CA PHE A 276 4.95 10.07 11.48
C PHE A 276 3.64 10.86 11.48
N ASP A 277 3.71 12.19 11.25
CA ASP A 277 2.53 13.04 11.06
C ASP A 277 1.63 12.53 9.93
N ALA A 278 2.21 12.17 8.78
CA ALA A 278 1.49 11.58 7.65
C ALA A 278 0.85 10.23 8.00
N THR A 279 1.50 9.41 8.85
CA THR A 279 0.97 8.13 9.31
C THR A 279 -0.24 8.33 10.22
N VAL A 280 -0.14 9.21 11.21
CA VAL A 280 -1.26 9.54 12.11
C VAL A 280 -2.43 10.12 11.30
N PHE A 281 -2.14 11.07 10.41
CA PHE A 281 -3.12 11.66 9.50
C PHE A 281 -3.86 10.61 8.68
N SER A 282 -3.16 9.59 8.17
CA SER A 282 -3.77 8.59 7.31
C SER A 282 -4.92 7.83 7.96
N TYR A 283 -4.88 7.63 9.28
CA TYR A 283 -5.97 7.03 10.03
C TYR A 283 -6.98 8.07 10.49
N THR A 284 -6.52 9.16 11.11
CA THR A 284 -7.42 10.17 11.69
C THR A 284 -8.27 10.86 10.63
N HIS A 285 -7.72 11.07 9.44
CA HIS A 285 -8.44 11.63 8.31
C HIS A 285 -9.59 10.74 7.87
N LEU A 286 -9.34 9.44 7.67
CA LEU A 286 -10.33 8.47 7.20
C LEU A 286 -11.41 8.16 8.24
N ILE A 287 -11.05 8.14 9.53
CA ILE A 287 -12.00 7.93 10.63
C ILE A 287 -12.99 9.11 10.74
N LEU A 288 -12.52 10.34 10.50
CA LEU A 288 -13.32 11.57 10.56
C LEU A 288 -13.75 12.07 9.18
N HIS A 289 -13.72 11.23 8.14
CA HIS A 289 -14.08 11.65 6.81
C HIS A 289 -15.61 11.67 6.66
N ASP A 290 -16.21 12.86 6.61
CA ASP A 290 -17.67 13.03 6.62
C ASP A 290 -18.35 12.43 5.38
N GLU A 291 -17.67 12.40 4.23
CA GLU A 291 -18.24 11.83 3.00
C GLU A 291 -18.24 10.29 2.99
N LEU A 292 -17.55 9.63 3.94
CA LEU A 292 -17.60 8.19 4.05
C LEU A 292 -18.82 7.79 4.90
N PRO A 293 -19.79 7.03 4.36
CA PRO A 293 -21.01 6.64 5.07
C PRO A 293 -20.74 5.53 6.12
N TRP A 294 -20.04 5.89 7.20
CA TRP A 294 -19.81 5.00 8.34
C TRP A 294 -21.13 4.65 9.03
N GLY A 295 -21.48 3.36 9.03
CA GLY A 295 -22.59 2.80 9.81
C GLY A 295 -22.19 2.55 11.27
N ASN A 296 -21.06 1.89 11.51
CA ASN A 296 -20.44 1.82 12.85
C ASN A 296 -19.41 2.95 12.98
N ARG A 297 -19.73 3.90 13.85
CA ARG A 297 -18.98 5.14 14.10
C ARG A 297 -18.15 5.12 15.39
N ARG A 298 -17.97 3.96 16.03
CA ARG A 298 -17.28 3.89 17.33
C ARG A 298 -15.87 4.49 17.34
N MET A 299 -15.11 4.31 16.24
CA MET A 299 -13.78 4.93 16.09
C MET A 299 -13.85 6.46 15.98
N ASN A 300 -14.89 6.98 15.32
CA ASN A 300 -15.13 8.42 15.18
C ASN A 300 -15.43 9.04 16.55
N ASP A 301 -16.31 8.40 17.33
CA ASP A 301 -16.64 8.84 18.68
C ASP A 301 -15.39 8.89 19.57
N ILE A 302 -14.57 7.84 19.54
CA ILE A 302 -13.32 7.76 20.33
C ILE A 302 -12.34 8.85 19.90
N LEU A 303 -12.09 9.02 18.60
CA LEU A 303 -11.13 10.00 18.12
C LEU A 303 -11.58 11.45 18.41
N SER A 304 -12.90 11.69 18.42
CA SER A 304 -13.48 13.00 18.75
C SER A 304 -13.24 13.41 20.20
N GLU A 305 -12.92 12.47 21.11
CA GLU A 305 -12.49 12.76 22.49
C GLU A 305 -11.13 13.47 22.55
N PHE A 306 -10.34 13.47 21.46
CA PHE A 306 -8.96 13.99 21.41
C PHE A 306 -8.84 15.19 20.44
N PRO A 307 -9.30 16.40 20.83
CA PRO A 307 -9.38 17.55 19.93
C PRO A 307 -8.03 18.00 19.35
N ARG A 308 -6.91 17.74 20.04
CA ARG A 308 -5.58 18.07 19.51
C ARG A 308 -5.23 17.22 18.28
N LEU A 309 -5.60 15.94 18.28
CA LEU A 309 -5.43 15.06 17.11
C LEU A 309 -6.35 15.45 15.96
N VAL A 310 -7.58 15.90 16.27
CA VAL A 310 -8.50 16.45 15.26
C VAL A 310 -7.92 17.72 14.63
N ASN A 311 -7.36 18.61 15.44
CA ASN A 311 -6.71 19.83 14.96
C ASN A 311 -5.45 19.51 14.13
N HIS A 312 -4.64 18.53 14.55
CA HIS A 312 -3.49 18.03 13.79
C HIS A 312 -3.92 17.51 12.40
N ARG A 313 -4.96 16.67 12.34
CA ARG A 313 -5.56 16.23 11.08
C ARG A 313 -5.93 17.41 10.18
N ASN A 314 -6.64 18.40 10.74
CA ASN A 314 -7.12 19.55 9.99
C ASN A 314 -5.97 20.38 9.41
N ARG A 315 -4.89 20.60 10.18
CA ARG A 315 -3.69 21.30 9.69
C ARG A 315 -3.03 20.59 8.52
N ILE A 316 -2.87 19.26 8.59
CA ILE A 316 -2.29 18.48 7.49
C ILE A 316 -3.18 18.54 6.25
N PHE A 317 -4.50 18.38 6.43
CA PHE A 317 -5.45 18.48 5.32
C PHE A 317 -5.39 19.85 4.64
N GLN A 318 -5.38 20.93 5.43
CA GLN A 318 -5.22 22.28 4.94
C GLN A 318 -3.92 22.44 4.13
N ARG A 319 -2.80 21.97 4.67
CA ARG A 319 -1.49 22.09 4.03
C ARG A 319 -1.36 21.29 2.73
N CYS A 320 -1.94 20.10 2.66
CA CYS A 320 -1.73 19.17 1.55
C CYS A 320 -2.81 19.23 0.44
N TRP A 321 -4.02 19.69 0.78
CA TRP A 321 -5.17 19.69 -0.14
C TRP A 321 -5.87 21.04 -0.29
N LEU A 322 -5.71 21.99 0.63
CA LEU A 322 -6.36 23.31 0.53
C LEU A 322 -5.38 24.44 0.21
N ALA A 323 -4.09 24.28 0.46
CA ALA A 323 -3.07 25.32 0.24
C ALA A 323 -2.66 25.51 -1.24
N SER A 324 -3.38 24.90 -2.20
CA SER A 324 -3.07 24.93 -3.64
C SER A 324 -4.11 25.65 -4.51
N THR A 325 -5.05 26.39 -3.90
CA THR A 325 -5.91 27.38 -4.58
C THR A 325 -5.42 28.79 -4.34
#